data_AF-A0A0B1S1H9-F1
#
_entry.id   AF-A0A0B1S1H9-F1
#
_cell.length_a   1.000
_cell.length_b   1.000
_cell.length_c   1.000
_cell.angle_alpha   90.00
_cell.angle_beta   90.00
_cell.angle_gamma   90.00
#
_symmetry.space_group_name_H-M   'P 1'
#
loop_
_entity.id
_entity.type
_entity.pdbx_description
1 polymer ?
#
loop_
_entity_poly.entity_id
_entity_poly.type
_entity_poly.pdbx_seq_one_letter_code
_entity_poly.pdbx_strand_id
1 'polypeptide(L)'
;EGFCLCDVGFTGPFCDVPLICENGGKVTQDNECSCQPEYTGERCELCAMGHIQEGDRCIPEVLESSVAQAGSLSSRPFAWPIVLIGCAAAMAAILLITVITLAVRRWSAKPSRENSVHGQPDATDV
;
A
#
# COMPACT_ATOMS: atom_id res chain seq x y z
N GLU A 1 29.02 -59.59 4.93
CA GLU A 1 28.44 -58.26 4.66
C GLU A 1 29.32 -57.47 3.68
N GLY A 2 28.94 -57.39 2.41
CA GLY A 2 29.51 -56.45 1.44
C GLY A 2 28.46 -55.41 1.10
N PHE A 3 28.85 -54.15 0.90
CA PHE A 3 27.96 -53.08 0.43
C PHE A 3 28.43 -52.58 -0.93
N CYS A 4 27.48 -52.18 -1.78
CA CYS A 4 27.77 -51.56 -3.06
C CYS A 4 28.04 -50.05 -2.86
N LEU A 5 29.05 -49.52 -3.56
CA LEU A 5 29.24 -48.08 -3.71
C LEU A 5 28.59 -47.69 -5.04
N CYS A 6 27.61 -46.80 -4.99
CA CYS A 6 26.84 -46.40 -6.17
C CYS A 6 27.53 -45.28 -6.93
N ASP A 7 27.37 -45.31 -8.26
CA ASP A 7 27.70 -44.19 -9.11
C ASP A 7 26.77 -42.99 -8.83
N VAL A 8 27.24 -41.78 -9.18
CA VAL A 8 26.46 -40.55 -9.02
C VAL A 8 25.15 -40.64 -9.79
N GLY A 9 24.05 -40.33 -9.12
CA GLY A 9 22.68 -40.44 -9.63
C GLY A 9 22.00 -41.77 -9.31
N PHE A 10 22.61 -42.67 -8.54
CA PHE A 10 22.03 -43.97 -8.18
C PHE A 10 22.12 -44.25 -6.68
N THR A 11 21.17 -45.03 -6.17
CA THR A 11 21.02 -45.38 -4.75
C THR A 11 20.47 -46.80 -4.58
N GLY A 12 20.29 -47.22 -3.33
CA GLY A 12 19.79 -48.53 -2.94
C GLY A 12 20.90 -49.55 -2.69
N PRO A 13 20.55 -50.73 -2.14
CA PRO A 13 21.52 -51.76 -1.78
C PRO A 13 22.27 -52.35 -2.98
N PHE A 14 21.68 -52.25 -4.19
CA PHE A 14 22.24 -52.75 -5.44
C PHE A 14 22.49 -51.66 -6.49
N CYS A 15 22.38 -50.38 -6.12
CA CYS A 15 22.60 -49.23 -7.01
C CYS A 15 21.75 -49.22 -8.29
N ASP A 16 20.57 -49.83 -8.24
CA ASP A 16 19.63 -49.97 -9.34
C ASP A 16 18.48 -48.94 -9.29
N VAL A 17 18.43 -48.14 -8.22
CA VAL A 17 17.41 -47.10 -8.02
C VAL A 17 18.01 -45.75 -8.42
N PRO A 18 17.40 -44.99 -9.35
CA PRO A 18 17.87 -43.65 -9.67
C PRO A 18 17.58 -42.68 -8.51
N LEU A 19 18.56 -41.83 -8.19
CA LEU A 19 18.38 -40.68 -7.33
C LEU A 19 17.66 -39.56 -8.10
N ILE A 20 16.43 -39.25 -7.71
CA ILE A 20 15.60 -38.22 -8.33
C ILE A 20 15.46 -37.09 -7.32
N CYS A 21 15.84 -35.88 -7.74
CA CYS A 21 15.62 -34.66 -6.97
C CYS A 21 14.35 -33.98 -7.49
N GLU A 22 13.38 -33.77 -6.61
CA GLU A 22 12.11 -33.12 -6.92
C GLU A 22 12.29 -31.60 -7.06
N ASN A 23 11.24 -30.90 -7.51
CA ASN A 23 11.16 -29.44 -7.51
C ASN A 23 12.35 -28.72 -8.17
N GLY A 24 12.94 -29.34 -9.20
CA GLY A 24 14.07 -28.81 -9.94
C GLY A 24 15.40 -28.84 -9.19
N GLY A 25 15.52 -29.67 -8.16
CA GLY A 25 16.80 -30.01 -7.54
C GLY A 25 17.77 -30.70 -8.51
N LYS A 26 19.06 -30.68 -8.20
CA LYS A 26 20.12 -31.27 -9.02
C LYS A 26 20.98 -32.22 -8.21
N VAL A 27 21.32 -33.36 -8.78
CA VAL A 27 22.27 -34.30 -8.16
C VAL A 27 23.68 -33.69 -8.15
N THR A 28 24.32 -33.69 -6.98
CA THR A 28 25.70 -33.22 -6.78
C THR A 28 26.71 -34.32 -7.05
N GLN A 29 27.99 -33.97 -7.06
CA GLN A 29 29.08 -34.96 -7.20
C GLN A 29 29.15 -35.95 -6.04
N ASP A 30 28.66 -35.55 -4.86
CA ASP A 30 28.63 -36.38 -3.65
C ASP A 30 27.40 -37.30 -3.60
N ASN A 31 26.63 -37.38 -4.70
CA ASN A 31 25.42 -38.18 -4.84
C ASN A 31 24.29 -37.75 -3.89
N GLU A 32 24.14 -36.44 -3.68
CA GLU A 32 23.07 -35.83 -2.88
C GLU A 32 22.26 -34.84 -3.74
N CYS A 33 21.05 -34.48 -3.30
CA CYS A 33 20.27 -33.46 -4.00
C CYS A 33 20.60 -32.04 -3.51
N SER A 34 21.00 -31.17 -4.44
CA SER A 34 21.07 -29.73 -4.22
C SER A 34 19.71 -29.10 -4.56
N CYS A 35 19.04 -28.57 -3.55
CA CYS A 35 17.70 -28.00 -3.67
C CYS A 35 17.71 -26.51 -4.04
N GLN A 36 16.61 -26.05 -4.65
CA GLN A 36 16.34 -24.63 -4.79
C GLN A 36 16.04 -23.99 -3.42
N PRO A 37 16.23 -22.66 -3.26
CA PRO A 37 16.10 -21.99 -1.96
C PRO A 37 14.75 -22.21 -1.25
N GLU A 38 13.68 -22.41 -2.01
CA GLU A 38 12.32 -22.60 -1.51
C GLU A 38 12.04 -24.04 -1.02
N TYR A 39 12.94 -24.99 -1.30
CA TYR A 39 12.76 -26.42 -1.04
C TYR A 39 13.87 -27.02 -0.18
N THR A 40 13.56 -28.13 0.51
CA THR A 40 14.46 -28.87 1.39
C THR A 40 14.07 -30.35 1.44
N GLY A 41 14.79 -31.15 2.23
CA GLY A 41 14.67 -32.61 2.26
C GLY A 41 15.77 -33.31 1.46
N GLU A 42 15.89 -34.62 1.63
CA GLU A 42 16.91 -35.44 0.94
C GLU A 42 16.71 -35.40 -0.58
N ARG A 43 15.47 -35.23 -1.03
CA ARG A 43 15.09 -35.21 -2.45
C ARG A 43 14.40 -33.90 -2.83
N CYS A 44 14.56 -32.83 -2.03
CA CYS A 44 13.93 -31.53 -2.27
C CYS A 44 12.38 -31.56 -2.28
N GLU A 45 11.78 -32.49 -1.54
CA GLU A 45 10.35 -32.75 -1.50
C GLU A 45 9.57 -31.89 -0.49
N LEU A 46 10.27 -31.19 0.40
CA LEU A 46 9.70 -30.39 1.48
C LEU A 46 9.88 -28.89 1.20
N CYS A 47 9.03 -28.04 1.78
CA CYS A 47 9.26 -26.60 1.77
C CYS A 47 10.36 -26.21 2.77
N ALA A 48 11.25 -25.32 2.33
CA ALA A 48 12.27 -24.74 3.19
C ALA A 48 11.65 -23.89 4.31
N MET A 49 12.43 -23.61 5.34
CA MET A 49 12.01 -22.75 6.46
C MET A 49 11.55 -21.38 5.93
N GLY A 50 10.43 -20.86 6.46
CA GLY A 50 9.84 -19.61 5.98
C GLY A 50 9.13 -19.73 4.63
N HIS A 51 8.86 -20.94 4.16
CA HIS A 51 7.97 -21.19 3.03
C HIS A 51 6.82 -22.10 3.45
N ILE A 52 5.63 -21.82 2.94
CA ILE A 52 4.43 -22.63 3.16
C ILE A 52 4.05 -23.35 1.87
N GLN A 53 3.51 -24.56 2.01
CA GLN A 53 3.02 -25.34 0.87
C GLN A 53 1.64 -24.85 0.43
N GLU A 54 1.53 -24.34 -0.80
CA GLU A 54 0.27 -23.96 -1.41
C GLU A 54 0.09 -24.75 -2.72
N GLY A 55 -0.58 -25.90 -2.62
CA GLY A 55 -0.64 -26.88 -3.71
C GLY A 55 0.72 -27.56 -3.91
N ASP A 56 1.18 -27.64 -5.16
CA ASP A 56 2.44 -28.31 -5.54
C ASP A 56 3.66 -27.37 -5.52
N ARG A 57 3.54 -26.20 -4.88
CA ARG A 57 4.61 -25.18 -4.84
C ARG A 57 4.81 -24.64 -3.43
N CYS A 58 6.06 -24.32 -3.12
CA CYS A 58 6.43 -23.63 -1.89
C CYS A 58 6.46 -22.12 -2.14
N ILE A 59 5.66 -21.37 -1.38
CA ILE A 59 5.59 -19.91 -1.45
C ILE A 59 6.21 -19.30 -0.18
N PRO A 60 6.89 -18.14 -0.25
CA PRO A 60 7.44 -17.51 0.93
C PRO A 60 6.32 -17.13 1.90
N GLU A 61 6.52 -17.46 3.17
CA GLU A 61 5.67 -16.99 4.26
C GLU A 61 5.85 -15.48 4.34
N VAL A 62 4.90 -14.75 3.78
CA VAL A 62 4.83 -13.30 3.92
C VAL A 62 4.62 -12.99 5.39
N LEU A 63 5.72 -12.76 6.12
CA LEU A 63 5.67 -12.10 7.41
C LEU A 63 5.05 -10.73 7.13
N GLU A 64 3.78 -10.55 7.51
CA GLU A 64 2.90 -9.43 7.16
C GLU A 64 3.55 -8.04 7.37
N SER A 65 4.63 -7.96 8.14
CA SER A 65 5.48 -6.79 8.32
C SER A 65 6.18 -6.26 7.05
N SER A 66 6.43 -7.06 6.00
CA SER A 66 7.10 -6.58 4.77
C SER A 66 6.15 -6.30 3.60
N VAL A 67 4.93 -6.83 3.63
CA VAL A 67 3.89 -6.56 2.61
C VAL A 67 3.34 -5.12 2.74
N ALA A 68 3.52 -4.48 3.89
CA ALA A 68 3.24 -3.05 4.06
C ALA A 68 4.10 -2.13 3.17
N GLN A 69 5.16 -2.63 2.53
CA GLN A 69 6.11 -1.79 1.76
C GLN A 69 6.32 -2.19 0.30
N ALA A 70 5.93 -3.40 -0.14
CA ALA A 70 6.13 -3.83 -1.54
C ALA A 70 4.84 -3.88 -2.39
N GLY A 71 3.66 -3.73 -1.78
CA GLY A 71 2.36 -3.87 -2.45
C GLY A 71 1.53 -2.59 -2.52
N SER A 72 2.10 -1.42 -2.81
CA SER A 72 1.27 -0.22 -3.05
C SER A 72 1.96 0.84 -3.91
N LEU A 73 2.49 0.46 -5.07
CA LEU A 73 2.81 1.43 -6.14
C LEU A 73 1.63 1.69 -7.10
N SER A 74 0.48 1.06 -6.87
CA SER A 74 -0.75 1.33 -7.64
C SER A 74 -1.86 1.78 -6.70
N SER A 75 -2.21 3.06 -6.79
CA SER A 75 -3.23 3.79 -6.02
C SER A 75 -2.72 4.46 -4.74
N ARG A 76 -2.04 5.59 -4.93
CA ARG A 76 -1.60 6.53 -3.89
C ARG A 76 -2.70 6.80 -2.84
N PRO A 77 -2.59 6.31 -1.59
CA PRO A 77 -3.53 6.66 -0.52
C PRO A 77 -3.41 8.13 -0.07
N PHE A 78 -2.40 8.86 -0.56
CA PHE A 78 -2.06 10.22 -0.15
C PHE A 78 -2.94 11.32 -0.76
N ALA A 79 -3.77 11.00 -1.75
CA ALA A 79 -4.64 12.00 -2.40
C ALA A 79 -5.92 12.29 -1.61
N TRP A 80 -6.44 11.31 -0.87
CA TRP A 80 -7.70 11.45 -0.12
C TRP A 80 -7.65 12.55 0.96
N PRO A 81 -6.59 12.66 1.78
CA PRO A 81 -6.50 13.74 2.76
C PRO A 81 -6.50 15.13 2.13
N ILE A 82 -5.82 15.31 1.00
CA ILE A 82 -5.74 16.59 0.29
C ILE A 82 -7.11 16.97 -0.29
N VAL A 83 -7.83 16.00 -0.85
CA VAL A 83 -9.20 16.20 -1.38
C VAL A 83 -10.16 16.59 -0.26
N LEU A 84 -10.13 15.90 0.89
CA LEU A 84 -10.98 16.22 2.04
C LEU A 84 -10.73 17.64 2.58
N ILE A 85 -9.46 18.02 2.74
CA ILE A 85 -9.09 19.37 3.20
C ILE A 85 -9.55 20.43 2.20
N GLY A 86 -9.39 20.17 0.89
CA GLY A 86 -9.87 21.06 -0.17
C GLY A 86 -11.39 21.24 -0.16
N CYS A 87 -12.16 20.16 0.01
CA CYS A 87 -13.61 20.21 0.11
C CYS A 87 -14.08 20.99 1.34
N ALA A 88 -13.46 20.77 2.51
CA ALA A 88 -13.80 21.49 3.74
C ALA A 88 -13.52 23.00 3.61
N ALA A 89 -12.38 23.38 3.03
CA ALA A 89 -12.04 24.78 2.78
C ALA A 89 -13.02 25.45 1.79
N ALA A 90 -13.41 24.74 0.72
CA ALA A 90 -14.40 25.24 -0.24
C ALA A 90 -15.78 25.45 0.41
N MET A 91 -16.24 24.51 1.23
CA MET A 91 -17.51 24.66 1.95
C MET A 91 -17.49 25.83 2.93
N ALA A 92 -16.39 26.02 3.66
CA ALA A 92 -16.22 27.16 4.56
C ALA A 92 -16.25 28.50 3.79
N ALA A 93 -15.58 28.57 2.64
CA ALA A 93 -15.60 29.77 1.79
C ALA A 93 -17.01 30.09 1.26
N ILE A 94 -17.75 29.07 0.80
CA ILE A 94 -19.14 29.24 0.35
C ILE A 94 -20.03 29.75 1.49
N LEU A 95 -19.91 29.18 2.69
CA LEU A 95 -20.67 29.64 3.86
C LEU A 95 -20.36 31.10 4.18
N LEU A 96 -19.08 31.51 4.20
CA LEU A 96 -18.71 32.91 4.43
C LEU A 96 -19.32 33.84 3.37
N ILE A 97 -19.26 33.47 2.09
CA ILE A 97 -19.85 34.27 1.00
C ILE A 97 -21.37 34.39 1.18
N THR A 98 -22.07 33.32 1.56
CA THR A 98 -23.52 33.38 1.80
C THR A 98 -23.86 34.29 2.99
N VAL A 99 -23.09 34.23 4.08
CA VAL A 99 -23.30 35.11 5.24
C VAL A 99 -23.07 36.58 4.87
N ILE A 100 -22.00 36.88 4.13
CA ILE A 100 -21.69 38.23 3.66
C ILE A 100 -22.80 38.74 2.75
N THR A 101 -23.25 37.94 1.79
CA THR A 101 -24.34 38.36 0.87
C THR A 101 -25.66 38.59 1.61
N LEU A 102 -26.00 37.76 2.61
CA LEU A 102 -27.17 37.98 3.46
C LEU A 102 -27.03 39.23 4.34
N ALA A 103 -25.84 39.49 4.87
CA ALA A 103 -25.56 40.70 5.66
C ALA A 103 -25.70 41.96 4.79
N VAL A 104 -25.11 41.97 3.59
CA VAL A 104 -25.24 43.08 2.64
C VAL A 104 -26.70 43.27 2.22
N ARG A 105 -27.42 42.19 1.89
CA ARG A 105 -28.86 42.26 1.57
C ARG A 105 -29.68 42.80 2.74
N ARG A 106 -29.33 42.45 3.97
CA ARG A 106 -30.00 42.94 5.18
C ARG A 106 -29.68 44.41 5.47
N TRP A 107 -28.49 44.86 5.11
CA TRP A 107 -28.08 46.26 5.24
C TRP A 107 -28.73 47.12 4.16
N SER A 108 -28.82 46.64 2.92
CA SER A 108 -29.51 47.36 1.84
C SER A 108 -31.04 47.34 1.99
N ALA A 109 -31.60 46.34 2.67
CA ALA A 109 -33.01 46.32 3.05
C ALA A 109 -33.34 47.22 4.25
N LYS A 110 -32.34 47.73 4.99
CA LYS A 110 -32.52 48.82 5.94
C LYS A 110 -32.37 50.13 5.16
N PRO A 111 -33.45 50.91 4.96
CA PRO A 111 -33.36 52.14 4.19
C PRO A 111 -32.39 53.10 4.87
N SER A 112 -31.63 53.79 4.02
CA SER A 112 -30.69 54.86 4.34
C SER A 112 -31.23 55.78 5.45
N ARG A 113 -30.45 55.98 6.52
CA ARG A 113 -30.63 57.14 7.41
C ARG A 113 -29.51 58.13 7.13
N GLU A 114 -29.62 58.84 6.01
CA GLU A 114 -28.80 60.02 5.74
C GLU A 114 -29.09 61.06 6.83
N ASN A 115 -28.04 61.56 7.48
CA ASN A 115 -28.13 62.61 8.47
C ASN A 115 -27.76 63.94 7.80
N SER A 116 -28.75 64.63 7.23
CA SER A 116 -28.61 66.02 6.78
C SER A 116 -29.11 66.99 7.86
N VAL A 117 -28.44 68.15 7.92
CA VAL A 117 -28.88 69.43 8.52
C VAL A 117 -28.46 69.73 9.98
N HIS A 118 -27.35 70.47 10.11
CA HIS A 118 -27.18 71.61 11.04
C HIS A 118 -25.87 72.32 10.67
N GLY A 119 -25.78 73.59 10.28
CA GLY A 119 -26.73 74.66 10.04
C GLY A 119 -25.96 75.81 9.38
N GLN A 120 -26.65 76.62 8.57
CA GLN A 120 -26.16 77.93 8.15
C GLN A 120 -27.38 78.83 7.95
N PRO A 121 -27.52 79.86 8.79
CA PRO A 121 -27.95 81.18 8.31
C PRO A 121 -27.06 82.26 8.97
N ASP A 122 -26.89 83.47 8.48
CA ASP A 122 -26.97 84.12 7.18
C ASP A 122 -26.18 85.44 7.45
N ALA A 123 -25.51 86.01 6.45
CA ALA A 123 -24.87 87.32 6.58
C ALA A 123 -25.63 88.32 5.69
N THR A 124 -25.74 89.57 6.17
CA THR A 124 -26.27 90.82 5.55
C THR A 124 -27.70 91.21 6.00
N ASP A 125 -27.92 92.32 6.71
CA ASP A 125 -27.81 93.78 6.41
C ASP A 125 -29.21 94.34 6.03
N VAL A 126 -29.87 95.05 6.97
CA VAL A 126 -30.49 96.40 6.90
C VAL A 126 -30.92 96.82 8.32
#